data_AF-A0A970GDG0-F1
#
_entry.id   AF-A0A970GDG0-F1
#
_cell.length_a   1.000
_cell.length_b   1.000
_cell.length_c   1.000
_cell.angle_alpha   90.00
_cell.angle_beta   90.00
_cell.angle_gamma   90.00
#
_symmetry.space_group_name_H-M   'P 1'
#
loop_
_entity.id
_entity.type
_entity.pdbx_description
1 polymer ?
#
loop_
_entity_poly.entity_id
_entity_poly.type
_entity_poly.pdbx_seq_one_letter_code
_entity_poly.pdbx_strand_id
1 'polypeptide(L)'
;MMQTFTRRKFIVFAGISGAASLGGGAVMAALKSHQKRITILHTNDTHSRIDPYPPNDPNYPNMGGYARRAALVKQFRLEDPELLLLDAGDFFQGTPYFNMFGGEAELKLMSALGYDAATLGNHEFDNGVYGFNQAFGHASFPFVNSNYDFSDTVLKGKVKPYIILERNGIKVGIYGLGIELRGLVAPSMFAGLKYNDPVEVARSTEETLKNKHKCQLIICLSHLGFNYDYGKVSDVVVARQTRWTDVIIGGHTHTLLDPAVNETNLRNQEVIIGQTGFGGVRIGKIEVLFDSFSEDKLVEGNTTKIYKNQVV
;
A
#
# COMPACT_ATOMS: atom_id res chain seq x y z
N MET A 1 12.43 -20.33 -19.10
CA MET A 1 11.74 -21.30 -18.22
C MET A 1 10.24 -21.04 -18.40
N MET A 2 9.51 -21.95 -19.05
CA MET A 2 8.08 -21.77 -19.36
C MET A 2 7.29 -21.58 -18.07
N GLN A 3 6.61 -20.44 -17.93
CA GLN A 3 5.61 -20.24 -16.88
C GLN A 3 4.51 -21.28 -17.09
N THR A 4 4.39 -22.21 -16.15
CA THR A 4 3.32 -23.19 -16.11
C THR A 4 2.03 -22.46 -15.75
N PHE A 5 1.24 -22.10 -16.77
CA PHE A 5 -0.14 -21.65 -16.57
C PHE A 5 -0.90 -22.73 -15.82
N THR A 6 -1.41 -22.41 -14.63
CA THR A 6 -2.28 -23.32 -13.88
C THR A 6 -3.54 -23.58 -14.71
N ARG A 7 -4.04 -24.83 -14.71
CA ARG A 7 -5.25 -25.24 -15.45
C ARG A 7 -6.46 -24.32 -15.21
N ARG A 8 -6.54 -23.65 -14.05
CA ARG A 8 -7.58 -22.65 -13.73
C ARG A 8 -7.46 -21.35 -14.52
N LYS A 9 -6.25 -20.78 -14.65
CA LYS A 9 -6.01 -19.60 -15.51
C LYS A 9 -6.30 -19.92 -16.99
N PHE A 10 -6.01 -21.15 -17.41
CA PHE A 10 -6.30 -21.61 -18.76
C PHE A 10 -7.80 -21.82 -19.03
N ILE A 11 -8.61 -22.26 -18.06
CA ILE A 11 -10.07 -22.42 -18.26
C ILE A 11 -10.77 -21.06 -18.42
N VAL A 12 -10.35 -20.05 -17.66
CA VAL A 12 -10.82 -18.65 -17.86
C VAL A 12 -10.44 -18.16 -19.27
N PHE A 13 -9.25 -18.52 -19.78
CA PHE A 13 -8.79 -18.14 -21.12
C PHE A 13 -9.31 -19.03 -22.27
N ALA A 14 -9.69 -20.29 -22.01
CA ALA A 14 -10.11 -21.26 -23.03
C ALA A 14 -11.64 -21.34 -23.18
N GLY A 15 -12.40 -21.02 -22.12
CA GLY A 15 -13.84 -20.74 -22.25
C GLY A 15 -14.12 -19.57 -23.20
N ILE A 16 -13.11 -18.70 -23.41
CA ILE A 16 -13.15 -17.57 -24.33
C ILE A 16 -13.05 -18.02 -25.81
N SER A 17 -12.31 -19.08 -26.13
CA SER A 17 -12.10 -19.49 -27.53
C SER A 17 -13.24 -20.36 -28.09
N GLY A 18 -13.95 -21.10 -27.23
CA GLY A 18 -14.96 -22.07 -27.64
C GLY A 18 -16.36 -21.50 -27.92
N ALA A 19 -16.66 -20.30 -27.40
CA ALA A 19 -17.98 -19.66 -27.55
C ALA A 19 -18.08 -18.73 -28.77
N ALA A 20 -17.05 -18.68 -29.63
CA ALA A 20 -17.01 -17.78 -30.78
C ALA A 20 -17.79 -18.29 -32.00
N SER A 21 -18.30 -19.53 -32.00
CA SER A 21 -18.90 -20.12 -33.20
C SER A 21 -20.39 -19.83 -33.37
N LEU A 22 -21.18 -19.49 -32.34
CA LEU A 22 -22.60 -19.10 -32.50
C LEU A 22 -23.03 -18.15 -31.37
N GLY A 23 -22.98 -16.83 -31.58
CA GLY A 23 -23.61 -15.83 -30.70
C GLY A 23 -22.79 -15.27 -29.51
N GLY A 24 -21.51 -15.65 -29.37
CA GLY A 24 -20.70 -15.31 -28.18
C GLY A 24 -20.19 -13.87 -28.06
N GLY A 25 -20.32 -13.01 -29.08
CA GLY A 25 -19.82 -11.63 -29.02
C GLY A 25 -20.53 -10.77 -27.97
N ALA A 26 -21.85 -10.92 -27.84
CA ALA A 26 -22.65 -10.22 -26.84
C ALA A 26 -22.44 -10.80 -25.43
N VAL A 27 -22.23 -12.12 -25.33
CA VAL A 27 -21.95 -12.81 -24.05
C VAL A 27 -20.55 -12.47 -23.54
N MET A 28 -19.55 -12.35 -24.42
CA MET A 28 -18.20 -11.88 -24.10
C MET A 28 -18.15 -10.43 -23.64
N ALA A 29 -18.89 -9.55 -24.33
CA ALA A 29 -19.03 -8.16 -23.93
C ALA A 29 -19.76 -8.03 -22.59
N ALA A 30 -20.79 -8.84 -22.35
CA ALA A 30 -21.51 -8.91 -21.08
C ALA A 30 -20.69 -9.52 -19.94
N LEU A 31 -19.79 -10.48 -20.21
CA LEU A 31 -18.87 -11.05 -19.22
C LEU A 31 -17.76 -10.05 -18.86
N LYS A 32 -17.21 -9.31 -19.83
CA LYS A 32 -16.30 -8.18 -19.54
C LYS A 32 -16.98 -7.04 -18.79
N SER A 33 -18.28 -6.81 -19.00
CA SER A 33 -19.03 -5.75 -18.33
C SER A 33 -19.41 -6.05 -16.88
N HIS A 34 -19.12 -7.25 -16.36
CA HIS A 34 -19.47 -7.65 -14.99
C HIS A 34 -18.26 -7.82 -14.05
N GLN A 35 -17.03 -7.63 -14.57
CA GLN A 35 -15.84 -7.73 -13.74
C GLN A 35 -15.59 -6.40 -13.02
N LYS A 36 -15.76 -6.40 -11.69
CA LYS A 36 -15.40 -5.24 -10.87
C LYS A 36 -13.88 -5.21 -10.70
N ARG A 37 -13.29 -4.01 -10.71
CA ARG A 37 -11.86 -3.81 -10.53
C ARG A 37 -11.60 -2.84 -9.39
N ILE A 38 -10.57 -3.11 -8.60
CA ILE A 38 -9.97 -2.14 -7.69
C ILE A 38 -8.54 -1.87 -8.16
N THR A 39 -8.27 -0.62 -8.54
CA THR A 39 -6.92 -0.14 -8.84
C THR A 39 -6.31 0.47 -7.58
N ILE A 40 -5.11 0.03 -7.22
CA ILE A 40 -4.37 0.52 -6.08
C ILE A 40 -3.05 1.10 -6.58
N LEU A 41 -2.90 2.41 -6.46
CA LEU A 41 -1.63 3.08 -6.56
C LEU A 41 -0.99 3.16 -5.19
N HIS A 42 0.32 2.94 -5.10
CA HIS A 42 1.00 3.04 -3.82
C HIS A 42 2.41 3.58 -3.90
N THR A 43 2.85 4.16 -2.78
CA THR A 43 4.22 4.58 -2.51
C THR A 43 4.63 4.13 -1.11
N ASN A 44 5.92 4.22 -0.84
CA ASN A 44 6.54 4.00 0.47
C ASN A 44 7.84 4.79 0.51
N ASP A 45 8.34 5.10 1.72
CA ASP A 45 9.69 5.58 1.95
C ASP A 45 10.04 6.78 1.04
N THR A 46 9.15 7.76 0.99
CA THR A 46 9.36 8.95 0.15
C THR A 46 10.35 9.92 0.76
N HIS A 47 10.59 9.82 2.07
CA HIS A 47 11.70 10.45 2.78
C HIS A 47 11.86 11.94 2.51
N SER A 48 10.76 12.69 2.61
CA SER A 48 10.74 14.13 2.39
C SER A 48 11.25 14.56 1.00
N ARG A 49 11.26 13.63 0.01
CA ARG A 49 11.72 13.91 -1.37
C ARG A 49 10.66 14.68 -2.15
N ILE A 50 10.51 15.96 -1.80
CA ILE A 50 9.55 16.89 -2.41
C ILE A 50 9.96 17.20 -3.85
N ASP A 51 11.23 17.53 -4.06
CA ASP A 51 11.80 17.81 -5.38
C ASP A 51 12.38 16.56 -6.04
N PRO A 52 12.49 16.53 -7.38
CA PRO A 52 13.25 15.51 -8.08
C PRO A 52 14.71 15.51 -7.65
N TYR A 53 15.35 14.36 -7.78
CA TYR A 53 16.79 14.23 -7.63
C TYR A 53 17.54 15.05 -8.69
N PRO A 54 18.71 15.62 -8.36
CA PRO A 54 19.46 16.45 -9.28
C PRO A 54 19.97 15.64 -10.49
N PRO A 55 20.32 16.30 -11.61
CA PRO A 55 20.76 15.60 -12.82
C PRO A 55 22.02 14.74 -12.65
N ASN A 56 22.84 15.04 -11.65
CA ASN A 56 24.08 14.32 -11.32
C ASN A 56 23.90 13.31 -10.18
N ASP A 57 22.68 13.02 -9.74
CA ASP A 57 22.45 11.96 -8.76
C ASP A 57 22.92 10.61 -9.34
N PRO A 58 23.70 9.81 -8.59
CA PRO A 58 24.30 8.59 -9.12
C PRO A 58 23.29 7.48 -9.41
N ASN A 59 22.14 7.48 -8.73
CA ASN A 59 21.17 6.39 -8.79
C ASN A 59 19.87 6.81 -9.49
N TYR A 60 19.43 8.05 -9.27
CA TYR A 60 18.10 8.53 -9.64
C TYR A 60 18.10 9.87 -10.39
N PRO A 61 19.00 10.11 -11.37
CA PRO A 61 19.15 11.42 -11.98
C PRO A 61 17.83 11.92 -12.60
N ASN A 62 17.37 13.10 -12.17
CA ASN A 62 16.10 13.73 -12.59
C ASN A 62 14.80 12.94 -12.28
N MET A 63 14.84 11.96 -11.37
CA MET A 63 13.67 11.16 -11.01
C MET A 63 12.98 11.66 -9.74
N GLY A 64 11.75 11.20 -9.50
CA GLY A 64 10.99 11.49 -8.27
C GLY A 64 10.38 12.90 -8.21
N GLY A 65 10.08 13.33 -6.99
CA GLY A 65 9.42 14.60 -6.70
C GLY A 65 7.89 14.55 -6.80
N TYR A 66 7.22 15.32 -5.92
CA TYR A 66 5.77 15.28 -5.76
C TYR A 66 5.01 15.84 -6.97
N ALA A 67 5.53 16.87 -7.65
CA ALA A 67 4.88 17.43 -8.84
C ALA A 67 4.72 16.39 -9.97
N ARG A 68 5.73 15.53 -10.17
CA ARG A 68 5.68 14.47 -11.17
C ARG A 68 4.75 13.35 -10.76
N ARG A 69 4.81 12.96 -9.47
CA ARG A 69 3.88 11.98 -8.92
C ARG A 69 2.43 12.45 -9.04
N ALA A 70 2.16 13.73 -8.80
CA ALA A 70 0.83 14.33 -8.96
C ALA A 70 0.35 14.25 -10.41
N ALA A 71 1.20 14.52 -11.40
CA ALA A 71 0.85 14.38 -12.81
C ALA A 71 0.47 12.93 -13.16
N LEU A 72 1.26 11.96 -12.70
CA LEU A 72 1.00 10.54 -12.95
C LEU A 72 -0.27 10.03 -12.24
N VAL A 73 -0.47 10.41 -10.97
CA VAL A 73 -1.70 10.12 -10.23
C VAL A 73 -2.92 10.72 -10.92
N LYS A 74 -2.80 11.96 -11.41
CA LYS A 74 -3.88 12.63 -12.16
C LYS A 74 -4.23 11.85 -13.42
N GLN A 75 -3.24 11.38 -14.17
CA GLN A 75 -3.47 10.57 -15.36
C GLN A 75 -4.21 9.27 -15.03
N PHE A 76 -3.74 8.51 -14.04
CA PHE A 76 -4.42 7.28 -13.64
C PHE A 76 -5.85 7.54 -13.14
N ARG A 77 -6.11 8.67 -12.47
CA ARG A 77 -7.47 9.05 -12.05
C ARG A 77 -8.39 9.44 -13.21
N LEU A 78 -7.86 9.87 -14.35
CA LEU A 78 -8.66 10.06 -15.55
C LEU A 78 -9.15 8.71 -16.10
N GLU A 79 -8.36 7.66 -15.93
CA GLU A 79 -8.70 6.29 -16.35
C GLU A 79 -9.58 5.56 -15.33
N ASP A 80 -9.31 5.76 -14.04
CA ASP A 80 -10.01 5.13 -12.92
C ASP A 80 -10.23 6.13 -11.77
N PRO A 81 -11.35 6.88 -11.78
CA PRO A 81 -11.65 7.87 -10.75
C PRO A 81 -11.82 7.30 -9.34
N GLU A 82 -12.08 5.99 -9.23
CA GLU A 82 -12.27 5.28 -7.96
C GLU A 82 -11.01 4.51 -7.52
N LEU A 83 -9.84 4.75 -8.15
CA LEU A 83 -8.59 4.17 -7.69
C LEU A 83 -8.29 4.59 -6.24
N LEU A 84 -7.58 3.72 -5.53
CA LEU A 84 -7.02 4.00 -4.21
C LEU A 84 -5.59 4.47 -4.36
N LEU A 85 -5.19 5.52 -3.65
CA LEU A 85 -3.80 5.96 -3.51
C LEU A 85 -3.35 5.79 -2.06
N LEU A 86 -2.40 4.89 -1.82
CA LEU A 86 -1.99 4.47 -0.47
C LEU A 86 -0.49 4.69 -0.22
N ASP A 87 -0.10 4.94 1.04
CA ASP A 87 1.31 5.08 1.41
C ASP A 87 1.71 4.14 2.56
N ALA A 88 2.88 3.51 2.43
CA ALA A 88 3.40 2.56 3.41
C ALA A 88 4.25 3.19 4.54
N GLY A 89 4.30 4.52 4.68
CA GLY A 89 5.06 5.20 5.75
C GLY A 89 6.48 5.61 5.33
N ASP A 90 7.20 6.23 6.26
CA ASP A 90 8.47 6.95 6.05
C ASP A 90 8.37 8.00 4.92
N PHE A 91 7.31 8.81 4.98
CA PHE A 91 7.19 9.99 4.13
C PHE A 91 7.89 11.21 4.75
N PHE A 92 8.15 11.19 6.06
CA PHE A 92 9.05 12.15 6.74
C PHE A 92 10.53 11.79 6.60
N GLN A 93 11.39 12.69 7.08
CA GLN A 93 12.86 12.61 7.17
C GLN A 93 13.60 12.27 5.85
N GLY A 94 14.65 13.02 5.53
CA GLY A 94 15.56 12.66 4.42
C GLY A 94 15.96 13.83 3.53
N THR A 95 15.32 14.99 3.69
CA THR A 95 15.74 16.26 3.10
C THR A 95 15.57 17.41 4.10
N PRO A 96 16.17 18.59 3.84
CA PRO A 96 15.98 19.77 4.69
C PRO A 96 14.52 20.22 4.85
N TYR A 97 13.60 19.82 3.95
CA TYR A 97 12.18 20.17 4.07
C TYR A 97 11.61 19.70 5.41
N PHE A 98 11.84 18.45 5.82
CA PHE A 98 11.36 17.96 7.10
C PHE A 98 11.95 18.71 8.30
N ASN A 99 13.24 19.03 8.24
CA ASN A 99 13.92 19.76 9.32
C ASN A 99 13.39 21.19 9.49
N MET A 100 12.95 21.82 8.39
CA MET A 100 12.45 23.20 8.40
C MET A 100 10.95 23.30 8.68
N PHE A 101 10.16 22.33 8.20
CA PHE A 101 8.68 22.39 8.22
C PHE A 101 8.02 21.32 9.11
N GLY A 102 8.80 20.45 9.73
CA GLY A 102 8.33 19.50 10.74
C GLY A 102 7.28 18.49 10.26
N GLY A 103 7.18 18.23 8.95
CA GLY A 103 6.19 17.33 8.34
C GLY A 103 4.99 18.02 7.69
N GLU A 104 4.83 19.34 7.85
CA GLU A 104 3.72 20.09 7.25
C GLU A 104 3.72 20.01 5.72
N ALA A 105 4.88 20.17 5.10
CA ALA A 105 5.01 20.20 3.65
C ALA A 105 4.60 18.85 3.02
N GLU A 106 5.08 17.76 3.59
CA GLU A 106 4.81 16.39 3.17
C GLU A 106 3.31 16.09 3.26
N LEU A 107 2.69 16.36 4.41
CA LEU A 107 1.27 16.04 4.62
C LEU A 107 0.34 16.91 3.77
N LYS A 108 0.66 18.19 3.56
CA LYS A 108 -0.09 19.04 2.61
C LYS A 108 0.00 18.51 1.19
N LEU A 109 1.19 18.09 0.76
CA LEU A 109 1.38 17.55 -0.57
C LEU A 109 0.65 16.22 -0.74
N MET A 110 0.78 15.27 0.20
CA MET A 110 0.02 14.01 0.17
C MET A 110 -1.50 14.28 0.15
N SER A 111 -1.98 15.25 0.93
CA SER A 111 -3.39 15.66 0.90
C SER A 111 -3.80 16.21 -0.47
N ALA A 112 -2.97 17.06 -1.09
CA ALA A 112 -3.23 17.59 -2.43
C ALA A 112 -3.19 16.52 -3.53
N LEU A 113 -2.35 15.49 -3.37
CA LEU A 113 -2.35 14.30 -4.23
C LEU A 113 -3.58 13.42 -3.96
N GLY A 114 -4.29 13.62 -2.85
CA GLY A 114 -5.48 12.87 -2.47
C GLY A 114 -5.17 11.43 -2.08
N TYR A 115 -4.16 11.19 -1.25
CA TYR A 115 -3.98 9.86 -0.65
C TYR A 115 -5.24 9.46 0.13
N ASP A 116 -5.63 8.19 0.05
CA ASP A 116 -6.80 7.64 0.72
C ASP A 116 -6.47 7.14 2.15
N ALA A 117 -5.24 6.66 2.36
CA ALA A 117 -4.72 6.28 3.68
C ALA A 117 -3.19 6.15 3.65
N ALA A 118 -2.58 6.26 4.83
CA ALA A 118 -1.18 5.91 5.04
C ALA A 118 -0.99 5.13 6.36
N THR A 119 0.03 4.28 6.43
CA THR A 119 0.54 3.76 7.72
C THR A 119 1.69 4.63 8.23
N LEU A 120 2.29 4.22 9.34
CA LEU A 120 3.38 4.89 10.02
C LEU A 120 4.62 4.01 10.01
N GLY A 121 5.70 4.55 9.48
CA GLY A 121 7.06 4.05 9.62
C GLY A 121 7.77 4.61 10.85
N ASN A 122 9.07 4.35 10.94
CA ASN A 122 9.86 4.80 12.08
C ASN A 122 10.16 6.30 12.00
N HIS A 123 10.34 6.85 10.80
CA HIS A 123 10.68 8.26 10.62
C HIS A 123 9.52 9.22 10.87
N GLU A 124 8.28 8.71 10.96
CA GLU A 124 7.17 9.50 11.46
C GLU A 124 7.40 9.97 12.92
N PHE A 125 8.30 9.32 13.66
CA PHE A 125 8.63 9.65 15.05
C PHE A 125 9.99 10.34 15.23
N ASP A 126 10.62 10.83 14.15
CA ASP A 126 11.92 11.52 14.23
C ASP A 126 11.86 12.86 14.97
N ASN A 127 10.70 13.53 14.95
CA ASN A 127 10.40 14.70 15.81
C ASN A 127 9.56 14.29 17.04
N GLY A 128 9.48 12.99 17.30
CA GLY A 128 8.70 12.39 18.35
C GLY A 128 7.20 12.41 18.10
N VAL A 129 6.47 11.72 18.96
CA VAL A 129 5.00 11.62 18.92
C VAL A 129 4.34 13.01 18.98
N TYR A 130 4.93 13.95 19.73
CA TYR A 130 4.48 15.34 19.75
C TYR A 130 4.71 16.07 18.42
N GLY A 131 5.88 15.90 17.79
CA GLY A 131 6.16 16.50 16.48
C GLY A 131 5.19 16.00 15.42
N PHE A 132 4.97 14.68 15.34
CA PHE A 132 3.98 14.12 14.42
C PHE A 132 2.57 14.68 14.69
N ASN A 133 2.19 14.80 15.96
CA ASN A 133 0.90 15.38 16.33
C ASN A 133 0.71 16.84 15.88
N GLN A 134 1.78 17.65 15.84
CA GLN A 134 1.70 19.03 15.33
C GLN A 134 1.42 19.06 13.83
N ALA A 135 2.09 18.18 13.05
CA ALA A 135 1.86 18.10 11.61
C ALA A 135 0.54 17.42 11.25
N PHE A 136 0.00 16.56 12.13
CA PHE A 136 -1.15 15.68 11.88
C PHE A 136 -2.35 16.38 11.21
N GLY A 137 -2.64 17.63 11.61
CA GLY A 137 -3.77 18.40 11.08
C GLY A 137 -3.66 18.78 9.60
N HIS A 138 -2.51 18.59 8.98
CA HIS A 138 -2.28 18.85 7.56
C HIS A 138 -2.63 17.67 6.65
N ALA A 139 -2.92 16.49 7.22
CA ALA A 139 -3.39 15.33 6.47
C ALA A 139 -4.92 15.37 6.32
N SER A 140 -5.41 15.36 5.08
CA SER A 140 -6.85 15.22 4.76
C SER A 140 -7.29 13.75 4.66
N PHE A 141 -6.43 12.83 5.07
CA PHE A 141 -6.62 11.38 4.97
C PHE A 141 -6.30 10.72 6.32
N PRO A 142 -6.90 9.57 6.63
CA PRO A 142 -6.64 8.85 7.86
C PRO A 142 -5.28 8.15 7.85
N PHE A 143 -4.65 8.10 9.03
CA PHE A 143 -3.56 7.16 9.30
C PHE A 143 -4.10 5.86 9.90
N VAL A 144 -3.54 4.74 9.46
CA VAL A 144 -3.84 3.41 9.99
C VAL A 144 -2.62 2.75 10.61
N ASN A 145 -2.75 2.21 11.82
CA ASN A 145 -1.76 1.34 12.45
C ASN A 145 -2.43 0.54 13.57
N SER A 146 -2.37 -0.79 13.51
CA SER A 146 -3.04 -1.70 14.44
C SER A 146 -2.14 -2.24 15.54
N ASN A 147 -0.81 -2.24 15.34
CA ASN A 147 0.13 -2.81 16.30
C ASN A 147 0.77 -1.78 17.25
N TYR A 148 0.63 -0.48 16.98
CA TYR A 148 0.98 0.57 17.92
C TYR A 148 -0.23 0.96 18.77
N ASP A 149 -0.08 0.86 20.10
CA ASP A 149 -1.04 1.42 21.04
C ASP A 149 -0.63 2.85 21.43
N PHE A 150 -1.48 3.81 21.06
CA PHE A 150 -1.31 5.24 21.31
C PHE A 150 -2.07 5.74 22.55
N SER A 151 -2.68 4.85 23.35
CA SER A 151 -3.60 5.21 24.45
C SER A 151 -2.99 6.13 25.50
N ASP A 152 -1.67 6.06 25.68
CA ASP A 152 -0.90 6.86 26.64
C ASP A 152 -0.11 8.00 25.95
N THR A 153 -0.56 8.44 24.76
CA THR A 153 0.09 9.48 23.96
C THR A 153 -0.88 10.57 23.49
N VAL A 154 -0.35 11.67 22.95
CA VAL A 154 -1.16 12.73 22.30
C VAL A 154 -1.84 12.30 20.99
N LEU A 155 -1.48 11.14 20.45
CA LEU A 155 -2.10 10.56 19.24
C LEU A 155 -3.29 9.65 19.56
N LYS A 156 -3.69 9.53 20.83
CA LYS A 156 -4.85 8.73 21.26
C LYS A 156 -6.09 9.03 20.41
N GLY A 157 -6.61 8.00 19.74
CA GLY A 157 -7.81 8.09 18.91
C GLY A 157 -7.63 8.82 17.56
N LYS A 158 -6.42 9.31 17.25
CA LYS A 158 -6.13 9.98 15.96
C LYS A 158 -5.72 8.99 14.88
N VAL A 159 -4.87 8.02 15.23
CA VAL A 159 -4.49 6.90 14.38
C VAL A 159 -5.47 5.75 14.59
N LYS A 160 -6.05 5.22 13.52
CA LYS A 160 -7.05 4.15 13.59
C LYS A 160 -6.37 2.78 13.38
N PRO A 161 -6.84 1.69 13.99
CA PRO A 161 -6.28 0.37 13.68
C PRO A 161 -6.55 -0.05 12.23
N TYR A 162 -7.72 0.34 11.71
CA TYR A 162 -8.14 0.10 10.33
C TYR A 162 -9.20 1.12 9.90
N ILE A 163 -9.43 1.18 8.59
CA ILE A 163 -10.55 1.88 7.96
C ILE A 163 -11.25 0.95 6.96
N ILE A 164 -12.44 1.36 6.52
CA ILE A 164 -13.20 0.67 5.50
C ILE A 164 -13.60 1.72 4.47
N LEU A 165 -13.30 1.45 3.20
CA LEU A 165 -13.67 2.27 2.05
C LEU A 165 -14.53 1.45 1.11
N GLU A 166 -15.37 2.11 0.32
CA GLU A 166 -16.08 1.48 -0.79
C GLU A 166 -15.64 2.12 -2.09
N ARG A 167 -15.31 1.28 -3.08
CA ARG A 167 -14.89 1.68 -4.43
C ARG A 167 -15.45 0.69 -5.43
N ASN A 168 -16.03 1.14 -6.54
CA ASN A 168 -16.66 0.29 -7.55
C ASN A 168 -17.67 -0.72 -6.95
N GLY A 169 -18.34 -0.35 -5.85
CA GLY A 169 -19.24 -1.22 -5.10
C GLY A 169 -18.56 -2.44 -4.46
N ILE A 170 -17.27 -2.33 -4.14
CA ILE A 170 -16.47 -3.30 -3.38
C ILE A 170 -16.06 -2.68 -2.05
N LYS A 171 -16.32 -3.38 -0.95
CA LYS A 171 -15.93 -2.97 0.40
C LYS A 171 -14.49 -3.39 0.68
N VAL A 172 -13.60 -2.41 0.82
CA VAL A 172 -12.15 -2.56 1.05
C VAL A 172 -11.83 -2.25 2.50
N GLY A 173 -11.32 -3.24 3.24
CA GLY A 173 -10.74 -3.04 4.57
C GLY A 173 -9.26 -2.73 4.46
N ILE A 174 -8.80 -1.67 5.12
CA ILE A 174 -7.38 -1.27 5.11
C ILE A 174 -6.91 -1.17 6.56
N TYR A 175 -5.90 -1.95 6.93
CA TYR A 175 -5.25 -1.86 8.25
C TYR A 175 -3.76 -1.57 8.09
N GLY A 176 -3.11 -1.11 9.15
CA GLY A 176 -1.69 -0.76 9.12
C GLY A 176 -0.85 -1.56 10.10
N LEU A 177 0.42 -1.80 9.78
CA LEU A 177 1.43 -2.35 10.69
C LEU A 177 2.69 -1.48 10.65
N GLY A 178 3.39 -1.36 11.77
CA GLY A 178 4.64 -0.62 11.90
C GLY A 178 5.76 -1.46 12.53
N ILE A 179 7.01 -1.08 12.27
CA ILE A 179 8.22 -1.74 12.78
C ILE A 179 8.41 -1.54 14.30
N GLU A 180 9.13 -2.43 14.97
CA GLU A 180 9.53 -2.15 16.36
C GLU A 180 10.49 -0.94 16.40
N LEU A 181 10.08 0.14 17.08
CA LEU A 181 10.84 1.39 17.16
C LEU A 181 12.09 1.30 18.03
N ARG A 182 12.13 0.33 18.96
CA ARG A 182 13.27 0.15 19.86
C ARG A 182 14.51 -0.22 19.05
N GLY A 183 15.56 0.59 19.17
CA GLY A 183 16.80 0.42 18.40
C GLY A 183 16.83 1.15 17.07
N LEU A 184 15.70 1.72 16.63
CA LEU A 184 15.59 2.57 15.44
C LEU A 184 15.38 4.05 15.80
N VAL A 185 14.60 4.29 16.85
CA VAL A 185 14.25 5.63 17.33
C VAL A 185 14.70 5.77 18.79
N ALA A 186 15.05 6.99 19.22
CA ALA A 186 15.38 7.24 20.62
C ALA A 186 14.15 7.04 21.53
N PRO A 187 14.26 6.32 22.67
CA PRO A 187 13.11 6.00 23.54
C PRO A 187 12.25 7.19 23.97
N SER A 188 12.84 8.36 24.15
CA SER A 188 12.11 9.59 24.51
C SER A 188 11.14 10.06 23.42
N MET A 189 11.39 9.71 22.16
CA MET A 189 10.62 10.20 21.01
C MET A 189 9.30 9.46 20.84
N PHE A 190 9.21 8.21 21.31
CA PHE A 190 8.00 7.40 21.28
C PHE A 190 7.51 7.01 22.68
N ALA A 191 7.83 7.80 23.70
CA ALA A 191 7.38 7.57 25.07
C ALA A 191 5.84 7.44 25.14
N GLY A 192 5.35 6.39 25.81
CA GLY A 192 3.93 6.07 25.93
C GLY A 192 3.36 5.22 24.78
N LEU A 193 4.05 5.11 23.63
CA LEU A 193 3.66 4.21 22.55
C LEU A 193 4.05 2.78 22.92
N LYS A 194 3.11 1.85 22.86
CA LYS A 194 3.39 0.41 23.08
C LYS A 194 3.35 -0.35 21.76
N TYR A 195 4.30 -1.27 21.61
CA TYR A 195 4.41 -2.16 20.46
C TYR A 195 3.74 -3.50 20.79
N ASN A 196 2.78 -3.90 19.97
CA ASN A 196 2.12 -5.21 20.04
C ASN A 196 2.64 -6.12 18.92
N ASP A 197 2.54 -7.43 19.11
CA ASP A 197 2.96 -8.40 18.10
C ASP A 197 2.19 -8.17 16.78
N PRO A 198 2.88 -7.86 15.67
CA PRO A 198 2.23 -7.52 14.41
C PRO A 198 1.46 -8.69 13.78
N VAL A 199 1.86 -9.96 14.03
CA VAL A 199 1.15 -11.12 13.49
C VAL A 199 -0.17 -11.34 14.22
N GLU A 200 -0.17 -11.24 15.55
CA GLU A 200 -1.37 -11.37 16.38
C GLU A 200 -2.40 -10.28 16.07
N VAL A 201 -1.98 -9.01 15.98
CA VAL A 201 -2.92 -7.94 15.62
C VAL A 201 -3.35 -8.01 14.15
N ALA A 202 -2.50 -8.45 13.22
CA ALA A 202 -2.91 -8.64 11.84
C ALA A 202 -4.04 -9.66 11.73
N ARG A 203 -3.89 -10.83 12.37
CA ARG A 203 -4.91 -11.91 12.40
C ARG A 203 -6.25 -11.44 12.97
N SER A 204 -6.22 -10.79 14.13
CA SER A 204 -7.45 -10.30 14.76
C SER A 204 -8.11 -9.18 13.94
N THR A 205 -7.31 -8.32 13.32
CA THR A 205 -7.81 -7.20 12.49
C THR A 205 -8.43 -7.71 11.19
N GLU A 206 -7.76 -8.61 10.46
CA GLU A 206 -8.31 -9.18 9.22
C GLU A 206 -9.59 -9.99 9.48
N GLU A 207 -9.69 -10.70 10.61
CA GLU A 207 -10.90 -11.43 10.98
C GLU A 207 -12.05 -10.47 11.26
N THR A 208 -11.77 -9.34 11.91
CA THR A 208 -12.76 -8.28 12.14
C THR A 208 -13.24 -7.70 10.81
N LEU A 209 -12.31 -7.33 9.91
CA LEU A 209 -12.63 -6.78 8.59
C LEU A 209 -13.44 -7.79 7.75
N LYS A 210 -13.04 -9.06 7.74
CA LYS A 210 -13.72 -10.11 6.97
C LYS A 210 -15.07 -10.47 7.57
N ASN A 211 -15.13 -10.84 8.84
CA ASN A 211 -16.28 -11.51 9.43
C ASN A 211 -17.33 -10.54 9.94
N LYS A 212 -16.90 -9.43 10.57
CA LYS A 212 -17.82 -8.42 11.12
C LYS A 212 -18.22 -7.42 10.06
N HIS A 213 -17.25 -6.86 9.35
CA HIS A 213 -17.49 -5.77 8.40
C HIS A 213 -17.82 -6.23 6.98
N LYS A 214 -17.61 -7.52 6.70
CA LYS A 214 -17.86 -8.14 5.39
C LYS A 214 -17.03 -7.48 4.27
N CYS A 215 -15.80 -7.09 4.58
CA CYS A 215 -14.89 -6.59 3.56
C CYS A 215 -14.60 -7.70 2.54
N GLN A 216 -14.67 -7.32 1.27
CA GLN A 216 -14.40 -8.19 0.13
C GLN A 216 -12.92 -8.16 -0.22
N LEU A 217 -12.23 -7.03 -0.01
CA LEU A 217 -10.78 -6.89 -0.16
C LEU A 217 -10.17 -6.47 1.17
N ILE A 218 -9.05 -7.07 1.57
CA ILE A 218 -8.30 -6.66 2.77
C ILE A 218 -6.87 -6.33 2.39
N ILE A 219 -6.48 -5.08 2.65
CA ILE A 219 -5.17 -4.51 2.36
C ILE A 219 -4.45 -4.22 3.68
N CYS A 220 -3.20 -4.66 3.78
CA CYS A 220 -2.27 -4.29 4.84
C CYS A 220 -1.32 -3.20 4.33
N LEU A 221 -1.31 -2.03 4.97
CA LEU A 221 -0.24 -1.04 4.81
C LEU A 221 0.84 -1.34 5.86
N SER A 222 1.94 -1.95 5.42
CA SER A 222 2.96 -2.45 6.32
C SER A 222 4.24 -1.63 6.21
N HIS A 223 4.75 -1.20 7.36
CA HIS A 223 6.09 -0.68 7.51
C HIS A 223 6.99 -1.66 8.26
N LEU A 224 6.78 -2.97 8.09
CA LEU A 224 7.59 -4.00 8.74
C LEU A 224 8.88 -4.33 7.99
N GLY A 225 8.95 -4.01 6.69
CA GLY A 225 10.03 -4.47 5.82
C GLY A 225 9.69 -5.77 5.11
N PHE A 226 10.19 -5.91 3.88
CA PHE A 226 9.86 -7.03 3.00
C PHE A 226 10.26 -8.39 3.58
N ASN A 227 11.53 -8.59 3.92
CA ASN A 227 12.05 -9.84 4.46
C ASN A 227 13.37 -9.64 5.23
N TYR A 228 13.64 -10.49 6.24
CA TYR A 228 14.86 -10.47 7.04
C TYR A 228 15.42 -11.89 7.23
N ASP A 229 16.74 -12.00 7.36
CA ASP A 229 17.40 -13.30 7.56
C ASP A 229 17.33 -13.84 9.01
N TYR A 230 17.03 -12.99 10.00
CA TYR A 230 17.18 -13.28 11.42
C TYR A 230 15.86 -13.42 12.20
N GLY A 231 14.78 -13.84 11.53
CA GLY A 231 13.52 -14.20 12.19
C GLY A 231 12.68 -13.03 12.73
N LYS A 232 13.04 -11.78 12.39
CA LYS A 232 12.19 -10.60 12.64
C LYS A 232 10.92 -10.69 11.78
N VAL A 233 9.77 -10.29 12.33
CA VAL A 233 8.53 -10.27 11.55
C VAL A 233 8.66 -9.29 10.39
N SER A 234 8.28 -9.75 9.20
CA SER A 234 8.32 -9.03 7.92
C SER A 234 7.00 -9.19 7.16
N ASP A 235 6.89 -8.52 6.02
CA ASP A 235 5.74 -8.64 5.12
C ASP A 235 5.53 -10.10 4.66
N VAL A 236 6.62 -10.82 4.34
CA VAL A 236 6.57 -12.24 3.98
C VAL A 236 6.04 -13.10 5.13
N VAL A 237 6.45 -12.81 6.37
CA VAL A 237 5.95 -13.53 7.55
C VAL A 237 4.46 -13.26 7.74
N VAL A 238 4.03 -11.99 7.68
CA VAL A 238 2.61 -11.63 7.81
C VAL A 238 1.76 -12.26 6.72
N ALA A 239 2.19 -12.22 5.46
CA ALA A 239 1.48 -12.87 4.35
C ALA A 239 1.24 -14.37 4.61
N ARG A 240 2.27 -15.08 5.09
CA ARG A 240 2.18 -16.52 5.38
C ARG A 240 1.36 -16.85 6.63
N GLN A 241 1.27 -15.91 7.58
CA GLN A 241 0.63 -16.13 8.88
C GLN A 241 -0.83 -15.62 8.94
N THR A 242 -1.30 -14.89 7.93
CA THR A 242 -2.68 -14.39 7.80
C THR A 242 -3.57 -15.39 7.04
N ARG A 243 -4.87 -15.10 6.94
CA ARG A 243 -5.88 -15.91 6.26
C ARG A 243 -6.69 -15.14 5.22
N TRP A 244 -6.90 -13.85 5.44
CA TRP A 244 -7.88 -13.03 4.72
C TRP A 244 -7.26 -11.79 4.08
N THR A 245 -6.08 -11.37 4.50
CA THR A 245 -5.27 -10.35 3.82
C THR A 245 -4.96 -10.80 2.40
N ASP A 246 -5.28 -9.95 1.42
CA ASP A 246 -5.10 -10.22 -0.01
C ASP A 246 -3.89 -9.48 -0.57
N VAL A 247 -3.63 -8.27 -0.07
CA VAL A 247 -2.56 -7.38 -0.55
C VAL A 247 -1.81 -6.79 0.65
N ILE A 248 -0.48 -6.82 0.59
CA ILE A 248 0.42 -6.10 1.48
C ILE A 248 1.17 -5.06 0.66
N ILE A 249 1.07 -3.80 1.09
CA ILE A 249 1.85 -2.69 0.55
C ILE A 249 2.91 -2.38 1.60
N GLY A 250 4.15 -2.77 1.30
CA GLY A 250 5.30 -2.73 2.20
C GLY A 250 6.10 -1.43 2.11
N GLY A 251 6.97 -1.21 3.10
CA GLY A 251 7.93 -0.12 3.22
C GLY A 251 9.18 -0.53 3.99
N HIS A 252 9.92 0.42 4.57
CA HIS A 252 11.05 0.25 5.50
C HIS A 252 12.35 -0.28 4.88
N THR A 253 12.32 -1.44 4.21
CA THR A 253 13.53 -2.09 3.66
C THR A 253 13.98 -1.50 2.32
N HIS A 254 13.29 -0.46 1.83
CA HIS A 254 13.54 0.20 0.54
C HIS A 254 13.66 -0.78 -0.64
N THR A 255 12.97 -1.91 -0.54
CA THR A 255 13.06 -2.99 -1.53
C THR A 255 12.23 -2.62 -2.76
N LEU A 256 12.81 -2.77 -3.95
CA LEU A 256 12.07 -2.64 -5.20
C LEU A 256 11.51 -4.01 -5.59
N LEU A 257 10.19 -4.14 -5.59
CA LEU A 257 9.49 -5.32 -6.09
C LEU A 257 8.84 -4.96 -7.44
N ASP A 258 9.45 -5.46 -8.53
CA ASP A 258 8.94 -5.29 -9.89
C ASP A 258 9.19 -6.56 -10.72
N PRO A 259 8.18 -7.42 -10.95
CA PRO A 259 6.79 -7.28 -10.48
C PRO A 259 6.65 -7.47 -8.96
N ALA A 260 5.45 -7.23 -8.44
CA ALA A 260 5.10 -7.59 -7.06
C ALA A 260 5.33 -9.10 -6.80
N VAL A 261 5.58 -9.47 -5.54
CA VAL A 261 5.86 -10.86 -5.14
C VAL A 261 4.61 -11.50 -4.56
N ASN A 262 4.42 -12.79 -4.83
CA ASN A 262 3.29 -13.55 -4.34
C ASN A 262 3.74 -14.52 -3.24
N GLU A 263 3.01 -14.52 -2.14
CA GLU A 263 3.14 -15.45 -1.02
C GLU A 263 1.85 -16.24 -0.82
N THR A 264 1.91 -17.34 -0.09
CA THR A 264 0.73 -18.18 0.20
C THR A 264 0.37 -18.08 1.68
N ASN A 265 -0.89 -17.74 1.95
CA ASN A 265 -1.41 -17.59 3.30
C ASN A 265 -1.89 -18.94 3.91
N LEU A 266 -2.38 -18.91 5.15
CA LEU A 266 -2.85 -20.11 5.87
C LEU A 266 -4.10 -20.78 5.26
N ARG A 267 -4.75 -20.16 4.27
CA ARG A 267 -5.87 -20.74 3.51
C ARG A 267 -5.42 -21.27 2.15
N ASN A 268 -4.12 -21.34 1.89
CA ASN A 268 -3.55 -21.66 0.58
C ASN A 268 -4.02 -20.69 -0.53
N GLN A 269 -4.26 -19.42 -0.16
CA GLN A 269 -4.59 -18.36 -1.09
C GLN A 269 -3.38 -17.45 -1.30
N GLU A 270 -3.31 -16.86 -2.49
CA GLU A 270 -2.26 -15.95 -2.90
C GLU A 270 -2.41 -14.58 -2.19
N VAL A 271 -1.30 -14.06 -1.68
CA VAL A 271 -1.18 -12.71 -1.12
C VAL A 271 -0.12 -11.96 -1.91
N ILE A 272 -0.48 -10.81 -2.46
CA ILE A 272 0.45 -9.98 -3.23
C ILE A 272 1.17 -9.01 -2.30
N ILE A 273 2.49 -8.91 -2.43
CA ILE A 273 3.35 -8.01 -1.68
C ILE A 273 4.02 -7.03 -2.66
N GLY A 274 3.73 -5.74 -2.51
CA GLY A 274 4.28 -4.66 -3.32
C GLY A 274 5.12 -3.68 -2.50
N GLN A 275 6.25 -3.23 -3.05
CA GLN A 275 7.11 -2.19 -2.48
C GLN A 275 7.87 -1.47 -3.61
N THR A 276 8.00 -0.14 -3.52
CA THR A 276 8.40 0.73 -4.64
C THR A 276 9.84 1.23 -4.57
N GLY A 277 10.65 0.67 -3.68
CA GLY A 277 11.99 1.15 -3.40
C GLY A 277 11.97 2.35 -2.45
N PHE A 278 12.60 3.45 -2.85
CA PHE A 278 12.87 4.62 -1.99
C PHE A 278 12.76 5.94 -2.77
N GLY A 279 12.51 7.03 -2.04
CA GLY A 279 12.67 8.41 -2.51
C GLY A 279 11.56 8.88 -3.44
N GLY A 280 10.43 8.19 -3.47
CA GLY A 280 9.29 8.55 -4.31
C GLY A 280 9.61 8.61 -5.81
N VAL A 281 10.59 7.82 -6.27
CA VAL A 281 11.02 7.74 -7.67
C VAL A 281 10.18 6.79 -8.52
N ARG A 282 9.25 6.07 -7.88
CA ARG A 282 8.34 5.11 -8.52
C ARG A 282 6.96 5.21 -7.86
N ILE A 283 5.95 4.73 -8.58
CA ILE A 283 4.63 4.41 -8.03
C ILE A 283 4.30 2.97 -8.39
N GLY A 284 3.84 2.18 -7.42
CA GLY A 284 3.34 0.84 -7.65
C GLY A 284 1.89 0.90 -8.10
N LYS A 285 1.48 -0.02 -8.98
CA LYS A 285 0.10 -0.22 -9.40
C LYS A 285 -0.26 -1.69 -9.19
N ILE A 286 -1.30 -1.95 -8.40
CA ILE A 286 -1.88 -3.29 -8.21
C ILE A 286 -3.33 -3.23 -8.67
N GLU A 287 -3.73 -4.18 -9.52
CA GLU A 287 -5.11 -4.35 -9.95
C GLU A 287 -5.68 -5.64 -9.37
N VAL A 288 -6.78 -5.51 -8.64
CA VAL A 288 -7.56 -6.63 -8.13
C VAL A 288 -8.83 -6.74 -8.95
N LEU A 289 -9.04 -7.87 -9.60
CA LEU A 289 -10.22 -8.18 -10.38
C LEU A 289 -11.15 -9.13 -9.60
N PHE A 290 -12.43 -8.77 -9.56
CA PHE A 290 -13.50 -9.55 -8.94
C PHE A 290 -14.38 -10.13 -10.02
N ASP A 291 -14.43 -11.46 -10.09
CA ASP A 291 -15.39 -12.17 -10.93
C ASP A 291 -16.76 -12.17 -10.23
N SER A 292 -17.80 -11.72 -10.92
CA SER A 292 -19.17 -11.70 -10.38
C SER A 292 -19.76 -13.11 -10.17
N PHE A 293 -19.15 -14.15 -10.74
CA PHE A 293 -19.63 -15.53 -10.69
C PHE A 293 -18.88 -16.43 -9.71
N SER A 294 -17.80 -15.95 -9.09
CA SER A 294 -17.01 -16.69 -8.10
C SER A 294 -16.51 -15.78 -6.98
N GLU A 295 -16.20 -16.32 -5.79
CA GLU A 295 -15.48 -15.55 -4.76
C GLU A 295 -13.98 -15.37 -5.09
N ASP A 296 -13.54 -15.83 -6.27
CA ASP A 296 -12.13 -15.82 -6.65
C ASP A 296 -11.69 -14.41 -7.05
N LYS A 297 -10.53 -14.01 -6.54
CA LYS A 297 -9.86 -12.75 -6.88
C LYS A 297 -8.66 -13.06 -7.75
N LEU A 298 -8.49 -12.30 -8.81
CA LEU A 298 -7.25 -12.29 -9.57
C LEU A 298 -6.54 -10.98 -9.27
N VAL A 299 -5.29 -11.06 -8.84
CA VAL A 299 -4.49 -9.87 -8.50
C VAL A 299 -3.24 -9.86 -9.37
N GLU A 300 -2.92 -8.71 -9.94
CA GLU A 300 -1.70 -8.45 -10.70
C GLU A 300 -1.07 -7.14 -10.21
N GLY A 301 0.25 -7.10 -10.09
CA GLY A 301 0.98 -5.95 -9.55
C GLY A 301 2.26 -5.63 -10.31
N ASN A 302 2.40 -4.38 -10.72
CA ASN A 302 3.54 -3.86 -11.47
C ASN A 302 4.00 -2.49 -10.94
N THR A 303 5.26 -2.11 -11.20
CA THR A 303 5.80 -0.82 -10.74
C THR A 303 6.16 0.10 -11.92
N THR A 304 5.82 1.39 -11.80
CA THR A 304 6.13 2.41 -12.82
C THR A 304 7.17 3.40 -12.30
N LYS A 305 8.24 3.62 -13.06
CA LYS A 305 9.29 4.62 -12.77
C LYS A 305 8.82 6.03 -13.11
N ILE A 306 9.20 7.03 -12.30
CA ILE A 306 8.84 8.44 -12.46
C ILE A 306 10.02 9.23 -13.07
N TYR A 307 9.83 9.80 -14.28
CA TYR A 307 10.89 10.47 -15.07
C TYR A 307 10.62 11.96 -15.38
N LYS A 308 11.67 12.65 -15.87
CA LYS A 308 11.60 14.06 -16.34
C LYS A 308 10.49 14.32 -17.39
N ASN A 309 10.24 13.34 -18.26
CA ASN A 309 9.38 13.48 -19.44
C ASN A 309 8.10 12.63 -19.39
N GLN A 310 7.78 12.00 -18.26
CA GLN A 310 6.46 11.39 -18.10
C GLN A 310 5.42 12.48 -17.86
N VAL A 311 5.00 13.09 -18.96
CA VAL A 311 3.63 13.50 -19.18
C VAL A 311 3.17 12.53 -20.26
N VAL A 312 2.51 11.44 -19.86
CA VAL A 312 1.77 10.61 -20.81
C VAL A 312 0.41 11.26 -21.00
#